data_AF-M6HK69-F1
#
_entry.id   AF-M6HK69-F1
#
_cell.length_a   1.000
_cell.length_b   1.000
_cell.length_c   1.000
_cell.angle_alpha   90.00
_cell.angle_beta   90.00
_cell.angle_gamma   90.00
#
_symmetry.space_group_name_H-M   'P 1'
#
loop_
_entity.id
_entity.type
_entity.pdbx_description
1 polymer ?
#
loop_
_entity_poly.entity_id
_entity_poly.type
_entity_poly.pdbx_seq_one_letter_code
_entity_poly.pdbx_strand_id
1 'polypeptide(L)'
;MTEYKTIAESNNFIVLDKYNREWQVSESYQSEADLEKELVQDLKNQGYEFRTDISTPEKMLANVRERLQALNAMQFSEGEWLRFVETWLDKPSDTVIDKTRKIHDDYIHDFVFDDGHIQNIYLLDKKILPETKWR
;
A
#
# COMPACT_ATOMS: atom_id res chain seq x y z
N MET A 1 5.80 27.02 -35.64
CA MET A 1 5.27 26.72 -34.29
C MET A 1 4.65 25.35 -34.37
N THR A 2 5.22 24.37 -33.70
CA THR A 2 4.76 22.98 -33.76
C THR A 2 3.57 22.84 -32.82
N GLU A 3 2.37 22.68 -33.38
CA GLU A 3 1.16 22.39 -32.61
C GLU A 3 1.24 20.95 -32.09
N TYR A 4 1.39 20.80 -30.77
CA TYR A 4 1.31 19.50 -30.12
C TYR A 4 -0.17 19.12 -29.99
N LYS A 5 -0.60 18.09 -30.73
CA LYS A 5 -1.90 17.44 -30.50
C LYS A 5 -1.86 16.73 -29.16
N THR A 6 -2.62 17.21 -28.18
CA THR A 6 -2.84 16.54 -26.89
C THR A 6 -3.57 15.23 -27.14
N ILE A 7 -2.92 14.09 -26.88
CA ILE A 7 -3.42 12.75 -27.23
C ILE A 7 -4.25 12.13 -26.09
N ALA A 8 -4.24 12.71 -24.89
CA ALA A 8 -5.14 12.33 -23.80
C ALA A 8 -5.27 13.48 -22.79
N GLU A 9 -6.50 13.90 -22.54
CA GLU A 9 -6.88 14.79 -21.43
C GLU A 9 -7.45 13.90 -20.33
N SER A 10 -6.65 13.61 -19.30
CA SER A 10 -7.10 12.86 -18.13
C SER A 10 -7.08 13.81 -16.94
N ASN A 11 -8.24 14.15 -16.40
CA ASN A 11 -8.38 15.19 -15.36
C ASN A 11 -7.72 14.87 -13.99
N ASN A 12 -7.04 13.73 -13.87
CA ASN A 12 -6.39 13.29 -12.64
C ASN A 12 -4.86 13.18 -12.85
N PHE A 13 -4.20 14.31 -13.07
CA PHE A 13 -2.74 14.36 -13.12
C PHE A 13 -2.16 14.42 -11.69
N ILE A 14 -1.12 13.62 -11.42
CA ILE A 14 -0.36 13.68 -10.16
C ILE A 14 0.57 14.90 -10.09
N VAL A 15 0.88 15.50 -11.24
CA VAL A 15 1.60 16.77 -11.34
C VAL A 15 0.57 17.87 -11.57
N LEU A 16 0.39 18.72 -10.56
CA LEU A 16 -0.60 19.79 -10.58
C LEU A 16 -0.11 20.95 -11.46
N ASP A 17 -0.92 21.39 -12.43
CA ASP A 17 -0.70 22.62 -13.20
C ASP A 17 -0.88 23.87 -12.32
N LYS A 18 -1.84 23.80 -11.38
CA LYS A 18 -2.16 24.87 -10.43
C LYS A 18 -2.35 24.28 -9.04
N TYR A 19 -1.56 24.77 -8.09
CA TYR A 19 -1.69 24.44 -6.68
C TYR A 19 -1.98 25.74 -5.90
N ASN A 20 -3.18 25.82 -5.32
CA ASN A 20 -3.50 26.89 -4.39
C ASN A 20 -2.86 26.54 -3.06
N ARG A 21 -1.78 27.23 -2.72
CA ARG A 21 -1.08 27.04 -1.46
C ARG A 21 -1.97 27.53 -0.33
N GLU A 22 -2.54 26.59 0.42
CA GLU A 22 -3.19 26.88 1.69
C GLU A 22 -2.07 27.18 2.70
N TRP A 23 -1.71 28.46 2.83
CA TRP A 23 -0.75 28.90 3.82
C TRP A 23 -1.39 28.79 5.21
N GLN A 24 -1.04 27.78 6.00
CA GLN A 24 -0.99 27.95 7.44
C GLN A 24 0.36 28.57 7.79
N VAL A 25 0.31 29.79 8.31
CA VAL A 25 1.47 30.50 8.84
C VAL A 25 1.89 29.78 10.13
N SER A 26 2.84 28.84 10.04
CA SER A 26 3.51 28.31 11.24
C SER A 26 4.55 29.35 11.68
N GLU A 27 4.12 30.32 12.47
CA GLU A 27 4.94 31.46 12.91
C GLU A 27 6.05 31.09 13.91
N SER A 28 6.28 29.81 14.20
CA SER A 28 7.27 29.35 15.18
C SER A 28 7.70 27.92 14.90
N TYR A 29 8.94 27.58 15.26
CA TYR A 29 9.45 26.20 15.28
C TYR A 29 8.47 25.30 16.05
N GLN A 30 7.66 24.52 15.32
CA GLN A 30 6.80 23.48 15.88
C GLN A 30 7.67 22.33 16.39
N SER A 31 7.24 21.67 17.47
CA SER A 31 7.87 20.42 17.91
C SER A 31 7.54 19.29 16.94
N GLU A 32 8.36 18.23 16.89
CA GLU A 32 8.09 17.04 16.05
C GLU A 32 6.73 16.42 16.38
N ALA A 33 6.32 16.47 17.65
CA ALA A 33 5.02 15.96 18.09
C ALA A 33 3.83 16.79 17.59
N ASP A 34 4.00 18.09 17.35
CA ASP A 34 2.96 18.94 16.79
C ASP A 34 2.86 18.74 15.27
N LEU A 35 4.00 18.60 14.59
CA LEU A 35 4.08 18.26 13.17
C LEU A 35 3.48 16.88 12.86
N GLU A 36 3.74 15.88 13.70
CA GLU A 36 3.18 14.54 13.54
C GLU A 36 1.65 14.54 13.63
N LYS A 37 1.08 15.29 14.59
CA LYS A 37 -0.38 15.41 14.74
C LYS A 37 -1.03 16.06 13.53
N GLU A 38 -0.42 17.12 13.00
CA GLU A 38 -0.89 17.82 11.81
C GLU A 38 -0.87 16.87 10.60
N LEU A 39 0.25 16.19 10.37
CA LEU A 39 0.40 15.22 9.29
C LEU A 39 -0.63 14.08 9.38
N VAL A 40 -0.83 13.50 10.56
CA VAL A 40 -1.82 12.43 10.78
C VAL A 40 -3.24 12.94 10.50
N GLN A 41 -3.54 14.19 10.88
CA GLN A 41 -4.85 14.78 10.63
C GLN A 41 -5.07 15.03 9.13
N ASP A 42 -4.06 15.50 8.41
CA ASP A 42 -4.14 15.71 6.97
C ASP A 42 -4.30 14.40 6.20
N LEU A 43 -3.57 13.36 6.59
CA LEU A 43 -3.72 12.02 6.00
C LEU A 43 -5.13 11.47 6.24
N LYS A 44 -5.69 11.65 7.45
CA LYS A 44 -7.09 11.29 7.72
C LYS A 44 -8.08 12.05 6.82
N ASN A 45 -7.85 13.35 6.62
CA ASN A 45 -8.69 14.17 5.73
C ASN A 45 -8.60 13.71 4.26
N GLN A 46 -7.45 13.16 3.84
CA GLN A 46 -7.26 12.53 2.52
C GLN A 46 -7.85 11.11 2.41
N GLY A 47 -8.44 10.59 3.50
CA GLY A 47 -9.12 9.29 3.51
C GLY A 47 -8.26 8.11 3.97
N TYR A 48 -7.06 8.36 4.52
CA TYR A 48 -6.25 7.32 5.15
C TYR A 48 -6.80 6.96 6.53
N GLU A 49 -6.89 5.67 6.82
CA GLU A 49 -7.29 5.19 8.13
C GLU A 49 -6.10 5.18 9.09
N PHE A 50 -6.21 5.89 10.22
CA PHE A 50 -5.20 5.85 11.27
C PHE A 50 -5.50 4.73 12.27
N ARG A 51 -4.68 3.67 12.24
CA ARG A 51 -4.85 2.47 13.06
C ARG A 51 -3.83 2.43 14.19
N THR A 52 -4.22 2.89 15.37
CA THR A 52 -3.39 2.88 16.60
C THR A 52 -3.27 1.49 17.23
N ASP A 53 -4.10 0.55 16.82
CA ASP A 53 -4.13 -0.82 17.32
C ASP A 53 -2.93 -1.65 16.83
N ILE A 54 -2.33 -1.28 15.69
CA ILE A 54 -1.17 -1.94 15.08
C ILE A 54 0.11 -1.45 15.76
N SER A 55 0.43 -2.06 16.90
CA SER A 55 1.61 -1.72 17.71
C SER A 55 2.70 -2.79 17.70
N THR A 56 2.45 -3.95 17.08
CA THR A 56 3.38 -5.09 17.06
C THR A 56 3.49 -5.69 15.66
N PRO A 57 4.62 -6.34 15.32
CA PRO A 57 4.79 -7.00 14.02
C PRO A 57 3.70 -8.04 13.74
N GLU A 58 3.27 -8.79 14.75
CA GLU A 58 2.21 -9.80 14.62
C GLU A 58 0.87 -9.18 14.20
N LYS A 59 0.50 -8.04 14.80
CA LYS A 59 -0.70 -7.31 14.42
C LYS A 59 -0.60 -6.70 13.03
N MET A 60 0.60 -6.28 12.63
CA MET A 60 0.84 -5.80 11.27
C MET A 60 0.62 -6.93 10.25
N LEU A 61 1.16 -8.13 10.51
CA LEU A 61 0.94 -9.31 9.67
C LEU A 61 -0.53 -9.72 9.62
N ALA A 62 -1.25 -9.66 10.75
CA ALA A 62 -2.69 -9.92 10.77
C ALA A 62 -3.47 -8.93 9.89
N ASN A 63 -3.15 -7.63 9.94
CA ASN A 63 -3.77 -6.66 9.04
C ASN A 63 -3.41 -6.94 7.57
N VAL A 64 -2.14 -7.25 7.25
CA VAL A 64 -1.74 -7.59 5.88
C VAL A 64 -2.51 -8.81 5.36
N ARG A 65 -2.72 -9.84 6.21
CA ARG A 65 -3.55 -11.00 5.86
C ARG A 65 -4.95 -10.59 5.45
N GLU A 66 -5.64 -9.78 6.26
CA GLU A 66 -7.00 -9.33 5.97
C GLU A 66 -7.06 -8.53 4.66
N ARG A 67 -6.09 -7.63 4.43
CA ARG A 67 -6.04 -6.82 3.20
C ARG A 67 -5.76 -7.66 1.97
N LEU A 68 -4.86 -8.65 2.04
CA LEU A 68 -4.59 -9.58 0.95
C LEU A 68 -5.79 -10.48 0.65
N GLN A 69 -6.48 -10.98 1.68
CA GLN A 69 -7.71 -11.75 1.54
C GLN A 69 -8.81 -10.94 0.85
N ALA A 70 -8.98 -9.68 1.25
CA ALA A 70 -9.95 -8.76 0.64
C ALA A 70 -9.59 -8.41 -0.81
N LEU A 71 -8.31 -8.22 -1.11
CA LEU A 71 -7.83 -7.90 -2.46
C LEU A 71 -8.02 -9.08 -3.43
N ASN A 72 -7.70 -10.29 -2.97
CA ASN A 72 -7.70 -11.50 -3.80
C ASN A 72 -9.01 -12.29 -3.70
N ALA A 73 -10.00 -11.80 -2.95
CA ALA A 73 -11.27 -12.46 -2.67
C ALA A 73 -11.12 -13.93 -2.24
N MET A 74 -10.18 -14.18 -1.32
CA MET A 74 -9.82 -15.53 -0.85
C MET A 74 -9.61 -15.56 0.67
N GLN A 75 -9.56 -16.75 1.26
CA GLN A 75 -9.28 -16.92 2.69
C GLN A 75 -8.13 -17.90 2.90
N PHE A 76 -7.01 -17.43 3.45
CA PHE A 76 -5.98 -18.31 4.02
C PHE A 76 -6.47 -19.02 5.28
N SER A 77 -6.12 -20.28 5.46
CA SER A 77 -6.04 -20.91 6.78
C SER A 77 -4.82 -20.40 7.56
N GLU A 78 -4.76 -20.70 8.87
CA GLU A 78 -3.62 -20.28 9.71
C GLU A 78 -2.30 -20.94 9.27
N GLY A 79 -2.34 -22.23 8.93
CA GLY A 79 -1.16 -22.96 8.45
C GLY A 79 -0.67 -22.47 7.09
N GLU A 80 -1.58 -22.20 6.16
CA GLU A 80 -1.24 -21.63 4.85
C GLU A 80 -0.70 -20.22 4.95
N TRP A 81 -1.26 -19.40 5.85
CA TRP A 81 -0.76 -18.05 6.10
C TRP A 81 0.67 -18.08 6.63
N LEU A 82 0.96 -18.91 7.63
CA LEU A 82 2.32 -19.07 8.16
C LEU A 82 3.29 -19.53 7.07
N ARG A 83 2.90 -20.53 6.26
CA ARG A 83 3.69 -20.97 5.11
C ARG A 83 3.94 -19.82 4.14
N PHE A 84 2.91 -19.07 3.76
CA PHE A 84 3.04 -17.93 2.85
C PHE A 84 3.99 -16.85 3.41
N VAL A 85 3.90 -16.56 4.71
CA VAL A 85 4.78 -15.58 5.36
C VAL A 85 6.23 -16.06 5.35
N GLU A 86 6.51 -17.25 5.84
CA GLU A 86 7.88 -17.78 5.95
C GLU A 86 8.53 -18.07 4.59
N THR A 87 7.74 -18.54 3.62
CA THR A 87 8.23 -18.96 2.30
C THR A 87 8.17 -17.88 1.23
N TRP A 88 7.53 -16.74 1.48
CA TRP A 88 7.42 -15.70 0.46
C TRP A 88 7.38 -14.29 1.02
N LEU A 89 6.50 -13.95 1.96
CA LEU A 89 6.34 -12.55 2.38
C LEU A 89 7.54 -12.01 3.18
N ASP A 90 8.04 -12.80 4.12
CA ASP A 90 9.10 -12.41 5.05
C ASP A 90 10.10 -13.54 5.25
N LYS A 91 10.88 -13.84 4.19
CA LYS A 91 11.98 -14.80 4.35
C LYS A 91 13.09 -14.14 5.17
N PRO A 92 13.66 -14.85 6.15
CA PRO A 92 14.79 -14.34 6.93
C PRO A 92 16.04 -14.08 6.07
N SER A 93 16.12 -14.68 4.87
CA SER A 93 17.19 -14.44 3.90
C SER A 93 16.95 -13.26 2.96
N ASP A 94 15.76 -12.65 2.95
CA ASP A 94 15.45 -11.57 2.03
C ASP A 94 16.17 -10.28 2.42
N THR A 95 16.78 -9.64 1.43
CA THR A 95 17.34 -8.30 1.59
C THR A 95 16.34 -7.22 1.17
N VAL A 96 16.66 -5.95 1.43
CA VAL A 96 15.84 -4.81 0.97
C VAL A 96 15.67 -4.82 -0.57
N ILE A 97 16.68 -5.32 -1.29
CA ILE A 97 16.64 -5.44 -2.76
C ILE A 97 15.59 -6.49 -3.17
N ASP A 98 15.57 -7.64 -2.51
CA ASP A 98 14.59 -8.71 -2.79
C ASP A 98 13.16 -8.26 -2.50
N LYS A 99 12.96 -7.54 -1.39
CA LYS A 99 11.64 -6.95 -1.05
C LYS A 99 11.21 -5.92 -2.11
N THR A 100 12.14 -5.11 -2.61
CA THR A 100 11.86 -4.15 -3.69
C THR A 100 11.46 -4.88 -4.98
N ARG A 101 12.18 -5.96 -5.34
CA ARG A 101 11.89 -6.77 -6.53
C ARG A 101 10.51 -7.42 -6.45
N LYS A 102 10.06 -7.86 -5.26
CA LYS A 102 8.70 -8.37 -5.05
C LYS A 102 7.61 -7.33 -5.30
N ILE A 103 7.84 -6.08 -4.95
CA ILE A 103 6.86 -5.01 -5.18
C ILE A 103 6.82 -4.62 -6.67
N HIS A 104 7.98 -4.52 -7.31
CA HIS A 104 8.10 -4.01 -8.68
C HIS A 104 7.89 -5.07 -9.76
N ASP A 105 8.49 -6.25 -9.61
CA ASP A 105 8.49 -7.29 -10.65
C ASP A 105 7.62 -8.48 -10.24
N ASP A 106 7.85 -9.04 -9.05
CA ASP A 106 7.21 -10.27 -8.59
C ASP A 106 5.98 -9.99 -7.69
N TYR A 107 5.10 -9.08 -8.12
CA TYR A 107 3.91 -8.67 -7.34
C TYR A 107 2.76 -9.69 -7.38
N ILE A 108 2.93 -10.79 -8.13
CA ILE A 108 2.01 -11.91 -8.25
C ILE A 108 2.76 -13.15 -7.76
N HIS A 109 2.17 -13.88 -6.83
CA HIS A 109 2.72 -15.13 -6.32
C HIS A 109 1.76 -16.29 -6.53
N ASP A 110 2.22 -17.32 -7.23
CA ASP A 110 1.45 -18.54 -7.43
C ASP A 110 1.54 -19.40 -6.17
N PHE A 111 0.44 -19.47 -5.41
CA PHE A 111 0.39 -20.23 -4.16
C PHE A 111 -0.46 -21.49 -4.32
N VAL A 112 0.11 -22.61 -3.89
CA VAL A 112 -0.57 -23.89 -3.83
C VAL A 112 -1.21 -24.01 -2.44
N PHE A 113 -2.53 -24.21 -2.42
CA PHE A 113 -3.29 -24.42 -1.20
C PHE A 113 -3.24 -25.89 -0.81
N ASP A 114 -3.61 -26.16 0.44
CA ASP A 114 -3.60 -27.53 0.97
C ASP A 114 -4.64 -28.41 0.26
N ASP A 115 -5.68 -27.82 -0.32
CA ASP A 115 -6.67 -28.48 -1.18
C ASP A 115 -6.14 -28.81 -2.60
N GLY A 116 -4.87 -28.49 -2.89
CA GLY A 116 -4.21 -28.76 -4.17
C GLY A 116 -4.56 -27.78 -5.28
N HIS A 117 -5.37 -26.76 -5.01
CA HIS A 117 -5.66 -25.70 -5.97
C HIS A 117 -4.53 -24.67 -5.98
N ILE A 118 -4.27 -24.10 -7.16
CA ILE A 118 -3.28 -23.04 -7.36
C ILE A 118 -4.03 -21.74 -7.56
N GLN A 119 -3.70 -20.72 -6.78
CA GLN A 119 -4.22 -19.37 -6.96
C GLN A 119 -3.09 -18.36 -6.99
N ASN A 120 -3.23 -17.37 -7.87
CA ASN A 120 -2.28 -16.28 -8.00
C ASN A 120 -2.66 -15.20 -6.98
N ILE A 121 -1.83 -15.04 -5.96
CA ILE A 121 -1.99 -14.02 -4.93
C ILE A 121 -1.32 -12.74 -5.42
N TYR A 122 -2.11 -11.69 -5.57
CA TYR A 122 -1.64 -10.35 -5.89
C TYR A 122 -1.30 -9.59 -4.61
N LEU A 123 -0.11 -8.99 -4.57
CA LEU A 123 0.33 -8.12 -3.47
C LEU A 123 -0.17 -6.68 -3.67
N LEU A 124 -0.17 -6.20 -4.91
CA LEU A 124 -0.73 -4.91 -5.30
C LEU A 124 -1.49 -5.04 -6.62
N ASP A 125 -2.64 -4.38 -6.72
CA ASP A 125 -3.33 -4.23 -8.00
C ASP A 125 -2.77 -3.00 -8.74
N LYS A 126 -1.84 -3.26 -9.68
CA LYS A 126 -1.25 -2.21 -10.54
C LYS A 126 -2.17 -1.75 -11.66
N LYS A 127 -3.24 -2.49 -11.97
CA LYS A 127 -4.20 -2.13 -13.03
C LYS A 127 -5.26 -1.18 -12.50
N ILE A 128 -5.54 -1.22 -11.20
CA ILE A 128 -6.56 -0.41 -10.55
C ILE A 128 -5.96 0.33 -9.34
N LEU A 129 -5.14 1.35 -9.63
CA LEU A 129 -4.60 2.26 -8.61
C LEU A 129 -5.68 2.87 -7.67
N PRO A 130 -6.92 3.19 -8.12
CA PRO A 130 -7.98 3.67 -7.23
C PRO A 130 -8.56 2.62 -6.27
N GLU A 131 -8.46 1.32 -6.60
CA GLU A 131 -9.01 0.22 -5.80
C GLU A 131 -7.98 -0.44 -4.88
N THR A 132 -6.71 -0.05 -4.98
CA THR A 132 -5.74 -0.28 -3.91
C THR A 132 -6.19 0.56 -2.71
N LYS A 133 -7.12 -0.01 -1.93
CA LYS A 133 -7.71 0.65 -0.76
C LYS A 133 -6.60 0.91 0.25
N TRP A 134 -6.22 2.17 0.39
CA TRP A 134 -5.53 2.71 1.57
C TRP A 134 -6.45 2.83 2.80
N ARG A 135 -7.66 2.25 2.71
CA ARG A 135 -8.63 2.09 3.81
C ARG A 135 -8.21 0.95 4.72
#